data_AF-A0A3B1K268-F1
#
_entry.id   AF-A0A3B1K268-F1
#
_cell.length_a   1.000
_cell.length_b   1.000
_cell.length_c   1.000
_cell.angle_alpha   90.00
_cell.angle_beta   90.00
_cell.angle_gamma   90.00
#
_symmetry.space_group_name_H-M   'P 1'
#
loop_
_entity.id
_entity.type
_entity.pdbx_description
1 polymer ?
#
loop_
_entity_poly.entity_id
_entity_poly.type
_entity_poly.pdbx_seq_one_letter_code
_entity_poly.pdbx_strand_id
1 'polypeptide(L)'
;MIFAGFFLCVVASLSPGLTAHSEGLSGEDAAFCRGGLALSYPDLDINTCMFIPQEAREKISREWGPPKVQLATADEKKKYTLILVDPDAPSRTNPTRSYWRHWVVVDIEGKGLRAGDVKGSVLSDYTRPTPPQHTGFHRYQFLLYEQPTDQVLTLSEQEKKSLGNWDPQAFVQKFGCDGPVASLQFLTQNHKD
;
A
#
# COMPACT_ATOMS: atom_id res chain seq x y z
N MET A 1 15.81 68.16 33.59
CA MET A 1 16.48 67.44 32.48
C MET A 1 15.79 66.10 32.34
N ILE A 2 15.17 65.88 31.19
CA ILE A 2 14.24 64.78 30.91
C ILE A 2 15.06 63.53 30.58
N PHE A 3 14.87 62.43 31.32
CA PHE A 3 15.40 61.11 30.94
C PHE A 3 14.32 60.38 30.14
N ALA A 4 14.57 60.19 28.84
CA ALA A 4 13.76 59.37 27.96
C ALA A 4 14.08 57.88 28.22
N GLY A 5 13.10 57.15 28.76
CA GLY A 5 13.16 55.69 28.87
C GLY A 5 12.89 55.05 27.51
N PHE A 6 13.91 54.43 26.93
CA PHE A 6 13.81 53.65 25.70
C PHE A 6 13.09 52.33 25.99
N PHE A 7 11.86 52.17 25.49
CA PHE A 7 11.14 50.90 25.54
C PHE A 7 11.64 50.03 24.38
N LEU A 8 12.47 49.03 24.67
CA LEU A 8 12.96 48.08 23.68
C LEU A 8 11.82 47.10 23.34
N CYS A 9 11.16 47.32 22.21
CA CYS A 9 10.15 46.41 21.69
C CYS A 9 10.88 45.18 21.10
N VAL A 10 10.91 44.07 21.85
CA VAL A 10 11.41 42.79 21.33
C VAL A 10 10.40 42.27 20.32
N VAL A 11 10.68 42.49 19.03
CA VAL A 11 9.99 41.80 17.94
C VAL A 11 10.39 40.33 17.99
N ALA A 12 9.50 39.50 18.54
CA ALA A 12 9.59 38.07 18.37
C ALA A 12 9.40 37.77 16.87
N SER A 13 10.50 37.49 16.18
CA SER A 13 10.48 36.95 14.83
C SER A 13 9.85 35.57 14.87
N LEU A 14 8.54 35.51 14.62
CA LEU A 14 7.85 34.27 14.29
C LEU A 14 8.40 33.79 12.95
N SER A 15 9.41 32.93 13.01
CA SER A 15 9.77 32.09 11.88
C SER A 15 8.53 31.27 11.50
N PRO A 16 8.03 31.36 10.25
CA PRO A 16 6.95 30.49 9.83
C PRO A 16 7.49 29.07 9.93
N GLY A 17 6.93 28.29 10.87
CA GLY A 17 7.14 26.86 10.90
C GLY A 17 6.84 26.34 9.51
N LEU A 18 7.82 25.70 8.90
CA LEU A 18 7.66 25.00 7.64
C LEU A 18 6.63 23.89 7.92
N THR A 19 5.35 24.18 7.69
CA THR A 19 4.34 23.14 7.54
C THR A 19 4.74 22.42 6.26
N ALA A 20 5.42 21.28 6.42
CA ALA A 20 5.56 20.32 5.34
C ALA A 20 4.15 19.95 4.92
N HIS A 21 3.65 20.60 3.87
CA HIS A 21 2.51 20.09 3.15
C HIS A 21 3.00 18.80 2.52
N SER A 22 2.73 17.67 3.19
CA SER A 22 2.68 16.40 2.47
C SER A 22 1.57 16.60 1.45
N GLU A 23 1.92 16.87 0.19
CA GLU A 23 0.94 16.83 -0.88
C GLU A 23 0.37 15.42 -0.88
N GLY A 24 -0.86 15.30 -0.35
CA GLY A 24 -1.59 14.05 -0.37
C GLY A 24 -1.80 13.62 -1.82
N LEU A 25 -2.07 12.32 -2.01
CA LEU A 25 -2.48 11.85 -3.32
C LEU A 25 -3.74 12.60 -3.76
N SER A 26 -3.90 12.76 -5.08
CA SER A 26 -5.05 13.43 -5.69
C SER A 26 -5.68 12.58 -6.79
N GLY A 27 -6.89 12.95 -7.22
CA GLY A 27 -7.58 12.29 -8.32
C GLY A 27 -7.81 10.79 -8.08
N GLU A 28 -7.56 9.99 -9.11
CA GLU A 28 -7.73 8.53 -9.08
C GLU A 28 -6.87 7.86 -8.01
N ASP A 29 -5.69 8.42 -7.73
CA ASP A 29 -4.78 7.83 -6.76
C ASP A 29 -5.29 8.01 -5.32
N ALA A 30 -5.99 9.10 -5.03
CA ALA A 30 -6.68 9.28 -3.75
C ALA A 30 -7.94 8.41 -3.66
N ALA A 31 -8.71 8.34 -4.75
CA ALA A 31 -9.99 7.62 -4.81
C ALA A 31 -9.84 6.10 -4.72
N PHE A 32 -8.64 5.56 -4.94
CA PHE A 32 -8.36 4.13 -4.82
C PHE A 32 -8.59 3.59 -3.40
N CYS A 33 -8.28 4.39 -2.37
CA CYS A 33 -8.40 3.94 -0.98
C CYS A 33 -9.84 3.96 -0.50
N ARG A 34 -10.34 2.80 -0.06
CA ARG A 34 -11.69 2.63 0.48
C ARG A 34 -11.78 1.43 1.41
N GLY A 35 -12.81 1.39 2.23
CA GLY A 35 -13.10 0.23 3.09
C GLY A 35 -12.21 0.11 4.33
N GLY A 36 -11.30 1.06 4.59
CA GLY A 36 -10.59 1.15 5.88
C GLY A 36 -9.51 0.10 6.12
N LEU A 37 -8.88 -0.41 5.07
CA LEU A 37 -7.70 -1.29 5.19
C LEU A 37 -6.53 -0.50 5.77
N ALA A 38 -5.84 -1.06 6.75
CA ALA A 38 -4.66 -0.47 7.37
C ALA A 38 -3.45 -1.40 7.23
N LEU A 39 -2.28 -0.83 6.94
CA LEU A 39 -1.00 -1.52 6.91
C LEU A 39 -0.08 -0.98 8.00
N SER A 40 0.68 -1.87 8.64
CA SER A 40 1.73 -1.48 9.57
C SER A 40 3.05 -2.16 9.21
N TYR A 41 4.00 -1.34 8.79
CA TYR A 41 5.43 -1.67 8.75
C TYR A 41 6.08 -1.30 10.10
N PRO A 42 7.32 -1.75 10.40
CA PRO A 42 7.94 -1.53 11.71
C PRO A 42 7.93 -0.08 12.22
N ASP A 43 8.19 0.89 11.34
CA ASP A 43 8.24 2.32 11.69
C ASP A 43 7.25 3.17 10.86
N LEU A 44 6.27 2.55 10.19
CA LEU A 44 5.37 3.26 9.28
C LEU A 44 3.97 2.61 9.24
N ASP A 45 2.97 3.35 9.66
CA ASP A 45 1.57 3.01 9.48
C ASP A 45 1.00 3.69 8.22
N ILE A 46 0.25 2.92 7.42
CA ILE A 46 -0.40 3.37 6.19
C ILE A 46 -1.88 3.05 6.32
N ASN A 47 -2.67 4.05 6.69
CA ASN A 47 -4.13 3.95 6.85
C ASN A 47 -4.89 4.75 5.79
N THR A 48 -4.18 5.52 4.97
CA THR A 48 -4.70 6.27 3.83
C THR A 48 -3.74 6.17 2.65
N CYS A 49 -4.26 6.47 1.47
CA CYS A 49 -3.50 6.62 0.26
C CYS A 49 -2.42 7.70 0.44
N MET A 50 -1.14 7.33 0.32
CA MET A 50 -0.02 8.26 0.53
C MET A 50 1.21 7.93 -0.32
N PHE A 51 2.10 8.91 -0.46
CA PHE A 51 3.48 8.68 -0.86
C PHE A 51 4.28 8.12 0.32
N ILE A 52 5.13 7.13 0.07
CA ILE A 52 6.09 6.66 1.07
C ILE A 52 7.14 7.77 1.31
N PRO A 53 7.34 8.19 2.57
CA PRO A 53 8.35 9.19 2.93
C PRO A 53 9.74 8.74 2.49
N GLN A 54 10.60 9.70 2.10
CA GLN A 54 11.91 9.41 1.53
C GLN A 54 12.76 8.52 2.45
N GLU A 55 12.74 8.80 3.75
CA GLU A 55 13.44 8.07 4.82
C GLU A 55 12.98 6.61 4.99
N ALA A 56 11.79 6.26 4.50
CA ALA A 56 11.24 4.91 4.57
C ALA A 56 11.47 4.11 3.28
N ARG A 57 11.84 4.75 2.16
CA ARG A 57 11.95 4.08 0.84
C ARG A 57 13.03 3.01 0.81
N GLU A 58 14.18 3.23 1.44
CA GLU A 58 15.21 2.19 1.48
C GLU A 58 14.76 1.00 2.33
N LYS A 59 14.20 1.28 3.51
CA LYS A 59 13.73 0.24 4.44
C LYS A 59 12.63 -0.63 3.82
N ILE A 60 11.62 -0.04 3.19
CA ILE A 60 10.54 -0.81 2.54
C ILE A 60 11.06 -1.63 1.35
N SER A 61 12.07 -1.14 0.65
CA SER A 61 12.66 -1.84 -0.50
C SER A 61 13.68 -2.91 -0.16
N ARG A 62 14.37 -2.81 0.99
CA ARG A 62 15.54 -3.67 1.29
C ARG A 62 15.44 -4.44 2.59
N GLU A 63 14.70 -3.95 3.57
CA GLU A 63 14.75 -4.47 4.94
C GLU A 63 13.40 -5.09 5.32
N TRP A 64 12.35 -4.28 5.33
CA TRP A 64 11.05 -4.66 5.87
C TRP A 64 10.42 -5.82 5.11
N GLY A 65 9.87 -6.77 5.85
CA GLY A 65 9.08 -7.88 5.30
C GLY A 65 7.65 -7.44 4.95
N PRO A 66 6.73 -8.41 4.77
CA PRO A 66 5.32 -8.08 4.57
C PRO A 66 4.79 -7.24 5.75
N PRO A 67 3.96 -6.22 5.49
CA PRO A 67 3.33 -5.45 6.55
C PRO A 67 2.29 -6.31 7.28
N LYS A 68 1.95 -5.93 8.51
CA LYS A 68 0.67 -6.34 9.08
C LYS A 68 -0.45 -5.72 8.25
N VAL A 69 -1.50 -6.47 7.97
CA VAL A 69 -2.67 -5.97 7.24
C VAL A 69 -3.89 -6.17 8.10
N GLN A 70 -4.60 -5.09 8.39
CA GLN A 70 -5.73 -5.09 9.29
C GLN A 70 -6.97 -4.52 8.60
N LEU A 71 -8.10 -5.20 8.79
CA LEU A 71 -9.43 -4.66 8.50
C LEU A 71 -10.28 -4.81 9.77
N ALA A 72 -10.48 -3.71 10.51
CA ALA A 72 -11.19 -3.75 11.79
C ALA A 72 -12.63 -4.25 11.67
N THR A 73 -13.26 -4.03 10.52
CA THR A 73 -14.65 -4.37 10.18
C THR A 73 -14.79 -5.75 9.52
N ALA A 74 -13.71 -6.54 9.40
CA ALA A 74 -13.81 -7.87 8.81
C ALA A 74 -14.76 -8.77 9.63
N ASP A 75 -15.56 -9.56 8.93
CA ASP A 75 -16.43 -10.58 9.53
C ASP A 75 -15.56 -11.78 9.96
N GLU A 76 -15.52 -12.06 11.25
CA GLU A 76 -14.70 -13.13 11.81
C GLU A 76 -15.05 -14.54 11.32
N LYS A 77 -16.25 -14.72 10.76
CA LYS A 77 -16.73 -16.02 10.26
C LYS A 77 -16.43 -16.23 8.77
N LYS A 78 -15.88 -15.22 8.10
CA LYS A 78 -15.58 -15.26 6.68
C LYS A 78 -14.09 -15.37 6.42
N LYS A 79 -13.77 -15.79 5.19
CA LYS A 79 -12.42 -15.81 4.66
C LYS A 79 -12.19 -14.67 3.69
N TYR A 80 -10.94 -14.25 3.59
CA TYR A 80 -10.52 -13.14 2.74
C TYR A 80 -9.34 -13.54 1.87
N THR A 81 -9.24 -12.87 0.72
CA THR A 81 -8.10 -12.92 -0.18
C THR A 81 -7.44 -11.56 -0.25
N LEU A 82 -6.13 -11.52 -0.01
CA LEU A 82 -5.29 -10.35 -0.13
C LEU A 82 -4.44 -10.45 -1.39
N ILE A 83 -4.47 -9.40 -2.20
CA ILE A 83 -3.64 -9.24 -3.40
C ILE A 83 -2.84 -7.94 -3.26
N LEU A 84 -1.54 -8.02 -3.51
CA LEU A 84 -0.65 -6.87 -3.72
C LEU A 84 -0.11 -6.90 -5.15
N VAL A 85 -0.34 -5.81 -5.88
CA VAL A 85 0.13 -5.66 -7.27
C VAL A 85 0.73 -4.28 -7.53
N ASP A 86 1.62 -4.21 -8.52
CA ASP A 86 2.15 -2.98 -9.11
C ASP A 86 1.64 -2.83 -10.57
N PRO A 87 0.68 -1.93 -10.84
CA PRO A 87 0.19 -1.66 -12.20
C PRO A 87 1.21 -0.93 -13.08
N ASP A 88 2.29 -0.41 -12.49
CA ASP A 88 3.21 0.52 -13.13
C ASP A 88 4.50 -0.18 -13.58
N ALA A 89 4.63 -1.51 -13.47
CA ALA A 89 5.86 -2.18 -13.88
C ALA A 89 6.08 -2.17 -15.42
N PRO A 90 7.30 -1.85 -15.93
CA PRO A 90 8.49 -1.37 -15.22
C PRO A 90 8.52 0.15 -14.96
N SER A 91 7.67 0.94 -15.62
CA SER A 91 7.41 2.34 -15.26
C SER A 91 5.96 2.72 -15.52
N ARG A 92 5.40 3.66 -14.73
CA ARG A 92 4.03 4.14 -14.90
C ARG A 92 3.77 4.72 -16.31
N THR A 93 4.81 5.27 -16.93
CA THR A 93 4.77 5.82 -18.30
C THR A 93 4.86 4.77 -19.40
N ASN A 94 5.37 3.57 -19.11
CA ASN A 94 5.48 2.48 -20.07
C ASN A 94 5.29 1.11 -19.38
N PRO A 95 4.07 0.80 -18.90
CA PRO A 95 3.82 -0.31 -17.97
C PRO A 95 3.66 -1.66 -18.69
N THR A 96 4.69 -2.06 -19.45
CA THR A 96 4.71 -3.27 -20.31
C THR A 96 4.64 -4.60 -19.55
N ARG A 97 4.72 -4.59 -18.22
CA ARG A 97 4.61 -5.77 -17.36
C ARG A 97 3.48 -5.66 -16.33
N SER A 98 2.56 -4.72 -16.56
CA SER A 98 1.37 -4.51 -15.73
C SER A 98 0.42 -5.72 -15.77
N TYR A 99 -0.18 -6.16 -14.67
CA TYR A 99 0.17 -5.86 -13.29
C TYR A 99 1.28 -6.81 -12.84
N TRP A 100 2.21 -6.32 -12.02
CA TRP A 100 3.21 -7.16 -11.38
C TRP A 100 2.70 -7.68 -10.05
N ARG A 101 2.60 -9.00 -9.91
CA ARG A 101 2.15 -9.66 -8.69
C ARG A 101 3.24 -9.66 -7.63
N HIS A 102 2.96 -9.02 -6.51
CA HIS A 102 3.88 -8.85 -5.40
C HIS A 102 3.57 -9.73 -4.19
N TRP A 103 2.29 -10.04 -3.94
CA TRP A 103 1.87 -10.91 -2.84
C TRP A 103 0.44 -11.41 -3.09
N VAL A 104 0.18 -12.70 -2.88
CA VAL A 104 -1.19 -13.25 -2.87
C VAL A 104 -1.34 -14.23 -1.73
N VAL A 105 -2.27 -13.93 -0.83
CA VAL A 105 -2.65 -14.81 0.29
C VAL A 105 -4.15 -15.01 0.25
N VAL A 106 -4.58 -16.27 0.26
CA VAL A 106 -5.99 -16.67 0.26
C VAL A 106 -6.31 -17.38 1.58
N ASP A 107 -7.58 -17.69 1.80
CA ASP A 107 -8.04 -18.36 3.04
C ASP A 107 -7.66 -17.60 4.32
N ILE A 108 -7.57 -16.27 4.28
CA ILE A 108 -7.29 -15.47 5.47
C ILE A 108 -8.54 -15.44 6.34
N GLU A 109 -8.47 -16.03 7.53
CA GLU A 109 -9.58 -15.99 8.49
C GLU A 109 -9.85 -14.55 8.94
N GLY A 110 -11.10 -14.10 8.89
CA GLY A 110 -11.49 -12.74 9.24
C GLY A 110 -11.07 -12.33 10.64
N LYS A 111 -11.06 -13.27 11.60
CA LYS A 111 -10.54 -13.04 12.95
C LYS A 111 -9.05 -12.66 12.95
N GLY A 112 -8.24 -13.34 12.14
CA GLY A 112 -6.81 -13.02 11.98
C GLY A 112 -6.62 -11.66 11.33
N LEU A 113 -7.41 -11.39 10.29
CA LEU A 113 -7.40 -10.10 9.59
C LEU A 113 -7.78 -8.92 10.51
N ARG A 114 -8.76 -9.08 11.42
CA ARG A 114 -9.08 -8.05 12.43
C ARG A 114 -7.91 -7.78 13.39
N ALA A 115 -7.08 -8.78 13.66
CA ALA A 115 -5.93 -8.67 14.56
C ALA A 115 -4.65 -8.17 13.85
N GLY A 116 -4.69 -7.94 12.54
CA GLY A 116 -3.49 -7.61 11.76
C GLY A 116 -2.58 -8.81 11.49
N ASP A 117 -3.08 -10.03 11.70
CA ASP A 117 -2.35 -11.29 11.57
C ASP A 117 -2.83 -12.02 10.30
N VAL A 118 -2.21 -11.69 9.17
CA VAL A 118 -2.50 -12.30 7.87
C VAL A 118 -1.89 -13.70 7.82
N LYS A 119 -2.70 -14.70 8.19
CA LYS A 119 -2.38 -16.12 8.05
C LYS A 119 -3.39 -16.77 7.12
N GLY A 120 -2.88 -17.46 6.11
CA GLY A 120 -3.66 -18.13 5.08
C GLY A 120 -2.75 -18.91 4.14
N SER A 121 -3.31 -19.41 3.05
CA SER A 121 -2.57 -20.10 2.00
C SER A 121 -1.85 -19.09 1.11
N VAL A 122 -0.51 -19.11 1.12
CA VAL A 122 0.30 -18.20 0.29
C VAL A 122 0.41 -18.77 -1.12
N LEU A 123 -0.17 -18.08 -2.10
CA LEU A 123 -0.08 -18.45 -3.51
C LEU A 123 1.08 -17.75 -4.23
N SER A 124 1.47 -16.57 -3.75
CA SER A 124 2.67 -15.87 -4.19
C SER A 124 3.29 -15.17 -3.00
N ASP A 125 4.54 -15.50 -2.70
CA ASP A 125 5.27 -14.91 -1.58
C ASP A 125 5.40 -13.40 -1.71
N TYR A 126 5.51 -12.71 -0.57
CA TYR A 126 5.73 -11.28 -0.54
C TYR A 126 7.07 -10.91 -1.17
N THR A 127 7.01 -10.03 -2.16
CA THR A 127 8.19 -9.39 -2.75
C THR A 127 8.14 -7.89 -2.48
N ARG A 128 9.25 -7.34 -1.99
CA ARG A 128 9.37 -5.93 -1.62
C ARG A 128 9.16 -5.01 -2.83
N PRO A 129 8.70 -3.77 -2.61
CA PRO A 129 8.78 -2.71 -3.60
C PRO A 129 10.21 -2.51 -4.10
N THR A 130 10.44 -2.72 -5.39
CA THR A 130 11.74 -2.45 -6.03
C THR A 130 11.55 -1.69 -7.36
N PRO A 131 10.94 -0.50 -7.32
CA PRO A 131 10.80 0.31 -8.53
C PRO A 131 12.20 0.60 -9.10
N PRO A 132 12.42 0.41 -10.42
CA PRO A 132 13.71 0.69 -11.03
C PRO A 132 14.11 2.16 -10.85
N GLN A 133 15.40 2.45 -10.91
CA GLN A 133 15.88 3.82 -10.79
C GLN A 133 15.39 4.65 -12.00
N HIS A 134 14.99 5.89 -11.74
CA HIS A 134 14.52 6.86 -12.74
C HIS A 134 13.20 6.48 -13.45
N THR A 135 12.38 5.59 -12.88
CA THR A 135 11.03 5.27 -13.39
C THR A 135 9.91 6.04 -12.68
N GLY A 136 10.27 6.80 -11.65
CA GLY A 136 9.34 7.60 -10.84
C GLY A 136 8.55 6.76 -9.84
N PHE A 137 7.42 7.31 -9.38
CA PHE A 137 6.56 6.63 -8.42
C PHE A 137 5.75 5.51 -9.06
N HIS A 138 5.83 4.33 -8.46
CA HIS A 138 4.99 3.17 -8.72
C HIS A 138 3.93 3.06 -7.64
N ARG A 139 2.72 2.65 -8.03
CA ARG A 139 1.61 2.34 -7.14
C ARG A 139 1.73 0.91 -6.64
N TYR A 140 1.60 0.71 -5.34
CA TYR A 140 1.53 -0.61 -4.72
C TYR A 140 0.13 -0.79 -4.16
N GLN A 141 -0.67 -1.56 -4.88
CA GLN A 141 -2.10 -1.67 -4.68
C GLN A 141 -2.44 -2.92 -3.87
N PHE A 142 -2.89 -2.72 -2.65
CA PHE A 142 -3.50 -3.75 -1.81
C PHE A 142 -5.00 -3.80 -2.11
N LEU A 143 -5.45 -4.98 -2.52
CA LEU A 143 -6.84 -5.29 -2.80
C LEU A 143 -7.25 -6.44 -1.89
N LEU A 144 -8.31 -6.22 -1.12
CA LEU A 144 -8.86 -7.22 -0.21
C LEU A 144 -10.25 -7.63 -0.68
N TYR A 145 -10.45 -8.93 -0.87
CA TYR A 145 -11.70 -9.52 -1.32
C TYR A 145 -12.26 -10.42 -0.24
N GLU A 146 -13.58 -10.42 -0.08
CA GLU A 146 -14.26 -11.49 0.63
C GLU A 146 -14.27 -12.73 -0.26
N GLN A 147 -13.81 -13.87 0.28
CA GLN A 147 -13.71 -15.11 -0.47
C GLN A 147 -15.06 -15.84 -0.46
N PRO A 148 -15.56 -16.30 -1.62
CA PRO A 148 -16.73 -17.15 -1.66
C PRO A 148 -16.53 -18.45 -0.87
N THR A 149 -17.62 -18.96 -0.30
CA THR A 149 -17.60 -20.27 0.35
C THR A 149 -17.30 -21.37 -0.68
N ASP A 150 -16.59 -22.42 -0.25
CA ASP A 150 -16.32 -23.64 -1.03
C ASP A 150 -15.46 -23.45 -2.30
N GLN A 151 -14.77 -22.32 -2.45
CA GLN A 151 -13.80 -22.11 -3.51
C GLN A 151 -12.37 -22.35 -3.03
N VAL A 152 -11.61 -23.12 -3.81
CA VAL A 152 -10.16 -23.33 -3.59
C VAL A 152 -9.40 -22.49 -4.61
N LEU A 153 -8.93 -21.33 -4.17
CA LEU A 153 -8.19 -20.41 -5.01
C LEU A 153 -6.78 -20.95 -5.28
N THR A 154 -6.40 -21.00 -6.55
CA THR A 154 -5.09 -21.49 -6.99
C THR A 154 -4.58 -20.72 -8.19
N LEU A 155 -3.26 -20.54 -8.26
CA LEU A 155 -2.60 -20.07 -9.48
C LEU A 155 -2.46 -21.22 -10.47
N SER A 156 -2.70 -20.93 -11.75
CA SER A 156 -2.34 -21.79 -12.86
C SER A 156 -0.81 -21.93 -13.00
N GLU A 157 -0.37 -22.94 -13.75
CA GLU A 157 1.06 -23.14 -14.04
C GLU A 157 1.67 -21.97 -14.81
N GLN A 158 0.89 -21.26 -15.63
CA GLN A 158 1.37 -20.07 -16.32
C GLN A 158 1.55 -18.90 -15.35
N GLU A 159 0.59 -18.70 -14.45
CA GLU A 159 0.70 -17.67 -13.42
C GLU A 159 1.89 -17.94 -12.49
N LYS A 160 2.17 -19.20 -12.13
CA LYS A 160 3.35 -19.55 -11.32
C LYS A 160 4.68 -19.24 -12.03
N LYS A 161 4.71 -19.27 -13.36
CA LYS A 161 5.93 -18.98 -14.16
C LYS A 161 6.24 -17.49 -14.32
N SER A 162 5.25 -16.61 -14.20
CA SER A 162 5.43 -15.16 -14.38
C SER A 162 4.67 -14.35 -13.34
N LEU A 163 5.38 -13.37 -12.76
CA LEU A 163 4.78 -12.38 -11.86
C LEU A 163 4.14 -11.21 -12.60
N GLY A 164 4.72 -10.81 -13.74
CA GLY A 164 4.23 -9.69 -14.55
C GLY A 164 3.22 -10.13 -15.61
N ASN A 165 2.54 -9.15 -16.20
CA ASN A 165 1.40 -9.36 -17.12
C ASN A 165 0.29 -10.20 -16.49
N TRP A 166 0.11 -10.05 -15.18
CA TRP A 166 -0.91 -10.75 -14.44
C TRP A 166 -2.16 -9.89 -14.32
N ASP A 167 -3.33 -10.51 -14.55
CA ASP A 167 -4.61 -9.83 -14.45
C ASP A 167 -5.27 -10.20 -13.10
N PRO A 168 -5.19 -9.31 -12.08
CA PRO A 168 -5.79 -9.58 -10.78
C PRO A 168 -7.33 -9.67 -10.87
N GLN A 169 -7.95 -8.94 -11.82
CA GLN A 169 -9.39 -8.95 -12.00
C GLN A 169 -9.85 -10.29 -12.58
N ALA A 170 -9.17 -10.78 -13.62
CA ALA A 170 -9.47 -12.11 -14.18
C ALA A 170 -9.28 -13.23 -13.15
N PHE A 171 -8.24 -13.12 -12.31
CA PHE A 171 -8.01 -14.07 -11.21
C PHE A 171 -9.19 -14.13 -10.23
N VAL A 172 -9.62 -12.98 -9.69
CA VAL A 172 -10.71 -12.97 -8.69
C VAL A 172 -12.07 -13.36 -9.31
N GLN A 173 -12.31 -12.97 -10.57
CA GLN A 173 -13.52 -13.34 -11.32
C GLN A 173 -13.61 -14.84 -11.57
N LYS A 174 -12.49 -15.50 -11.90
CA LYS A 174 -12.43 -16.97 -12.08
C LYS A 174 -12.95 -17.73 -10.86
N PHE A 175 -12.76 -17.18 -9.67
CA PHE A 175 -13.19 -17.79 -8.41
C PHE A 175 -14.45 -17.17 -7.81
N GLY A 176 -15.15 -16.30 -8.55
CA GLY A 176 -16.42 -15.72 -8.12
C GLY A 176 -16.30 -14.71 -6.97
N CYS A 177 -15.13 -14.13 -6.75
CA CYS A 177 -14.99 -13.06 -5.77
C CYS A 177 -15.62 -11.77 -6.33
N ASP A 178 -16.64 -11.26 -5.63
CA ASP A 178 -17.18 -9.93 -5.89
C ASP A 178 -16.16 -8.87 -5.50
N GLY A 179 -16.18 -7.70 -6.17
CA GLY A 179 -15.15 -6.67 -6.10
C GLY A 179 -14.63 -6.33 -4.69
N PRO A 180 -13.48 -5.63 -4.58
CA PRO A 180 -12.78 -5.52 -3.30
C PRO A 180 -13.64 -4.89 -2.21
N VAL A 181 -13.67 -5.51 -1.03
CA VAL A 181 -14.33 -4.99 0.17
C VAL A 181 -13.53 -3.84 0.79
N ALA A 182 -12.22 -3.85 0.59
CA ALA A 182 -11.33 -2.76 0.94
C ALA A 182 -10.17 -2.69 -0.04
N SER A 183 -9.62 -1.49 -0.22
CA SER A 183 -8.43 -1.26 -1.02
C SER A 183 -7.62 -0.13 -0.42
N LEU A 184 -6.30 -0.25 -0.53
CA LEU A 184 -5.34 0.75 -0.08
C LEU A 184 -4.17 0.75 -1.06
N GLN A 185 -3.60 1.92 -1.34
CA GLN A 185 -2.33 1.97 -2.05
C GLN A 185 -1.37 2.94 -1.40
N PHE A 186 -0.08 2.67 -1.59
CA PHE A 186 0.96 3.67 -1.41
C PHE A 186 1.75 3.83 -2.70
N LEU A 187 2.36 4.99 -2.88
CA LEU A 187 3.28 5.25 -3.98
C LEU A 187 4.71 5.32 -3.45
N THR A 188 5.63 4.57 -4.06
CA THR A 188 7.06 4.70 -3.78
C THR A 188 7.87 4.70 -5.07
N GLN A 189 9.05 5.28 -5.02
CA GLN A 189 10.04 5.27 -6.10
C GLN A 189 11.35 4.70 -5.58
N ASN A 190 12.37 4.61 -6.43
CA ASN A 190 13.66 4.10 -6.01
C ASN A 190 14.22 4.97 -4.86
N HIS A 191 14.79 4.34 -3.83
CA HIS A 191 15.32 5.09 -2.68
C HIS A 191 16.53 5.98 -3.02
N LYS A 192 17.13 5.80 -4.21
CA LYS A 192 18.24 6.63 -4.72
C LYS A 192 17.78 7.78 -5.62
N ASP A 193 16.48 7.91 -5.86
CA ASP A 193 15.87 9.00 -6.64
C ASP A 193 15.33 10.11 -5.75
#